data_AF-A0A5T2U0P7-F1
#
_entry.id   AF-A0A5T2U0P7-F1
#
_cell.length_a   1.000
_cell.length_b   1.000
_cell.length_c   1.000
_cell.angle_alpha   90.00
_cell.angle_beta   90.00
_cell.angle_gamma   90.00
#
_symmetry.space_group_name_H-M   'P 1'
#
loop_
_entity.id
_entity.type
_entity.pdbx_description
1 polymer ?
#
loop_
_entity_poly.entity_id
_entity_poly.type
_entity_poly.pdbx_seq_one_letter_code
_entity_poly.pdbx_strand_id
1 'polypeptide(L)'
;MNVQETKFSSKEFLRRRRPEKFSDSTIRETGTLDRVVLEHFLSTLNTRNQELQFEDFAKKICEKIICPNLLEQTGPVAGGDGKTDTQTFPVSEQNKLLWFEGVNEASNKERWAFAVSTRKDWKKKCHEDVLKIKETDRGYTKIFCVTNQSAKSNIRSEV
;
A
#
# COMPACT_ATOMS: atom_id res chain seq x y z
N MET A 1 21.79 -0.42 -36.78
CA MET A 1 21.01 0.66 -36.15
C MET A 1 19.63 0.67 -36.81
N ASN A 2 18.58 0.21 -36.11
CA ASN A 2 17.23 0.21 -36.66
C ASN A 2 16.68 1.62 -36.64
N VAL A 3 16.70 2.28 -37.80
CA VAL A 3 16.00 3.55 -38.01
C VAL A 3 14.52 3.21 -38.17
N GLN A 4 13.74 3.41 -37.12
CA GLN A 4 12.28 3.40 -37.24
C GLN A 4 11.89 4.57 -38.16
N GLU A 5 11.36 4.26 -39.35
CA GLU A 5 10.70 5.25 -40.20
C GLU A 5 9.49 5.81 -39.44
N THR A 6 9.70 6.94 -38.79
CA THR A 6 8.60 7.69 -38.18
C THR A 6 7.81 8.35 -39.30
N LYS A 7 6.63 7.81 -39.59
CA LYS A 7 5.67 8.43 -40.54
C LYS A 7 5.52 9.90 -40.20
N PHE A 8 5.88 10.77 -41.14
CA PHE A 8 5.77 12.21 -40.95
C PHE A 8 4.32 12.60 -40.68
N SER A 9 4.04 13.08 -39.46
CA SER A 9 2.75 13.61 -39.07
C SER A 9 2.83 15.13 -39.02
N SER A 10 2.16 15.80 -39.96
CA SER A 10 2.10 17.27 -40.01
C SER A 10 1.59 17.88 -38.69
N LYS A 11 0.69 17.17 -38.00
CA LYS A 11 0.18 17.57 -36.68
C LYS A 11 1.28 17.55 -35.62
N GLU A 12 2.10 16.51 -35.59
CA GLU A 12 3.18 16.37 -34.61
C GLU A 12 4.34 17.34 -34.87
N PHE A 13 4.64 17.59 -36.14
CA PHE A 13 5.59 18.63 -36.57
C PHE A 13 5.16 20.03 -36.11
N LEU A 14 3.89 20.39 -36.31
CA LEU A 14 3.35 21.67 -35.86
C LEU A 14 3.28 21.75 -34.32
N ARG A 15 2.94 20.65 -33.64
CA ARG A 15 2.91 20.57 -32.17
C ARG A 15 4.28 20.79 -31.53
N ARG A 16 5.36 20.25 -32.12
CA ARG A 16 6.74 20.53 -31.66
C ARG A 16 7.14 21.99 -31.79
N ARG A 17 6.63 22.70 -32.80
CA ARG A 17 6.98 24.10 -33.07
C ARG A 17 6.19 25.12 -32.27
N ARG A 18 4.92 24.82 -31.95
CA ARG A 18 3.99 25.73 -31.25
C ARG A 18 3.17 24.97 -30.20
N PRO A 19 3.80 24.34 -29.20
CA PRO A 19 3.11 23.49 -28.22
C PRO A 19 1.98 24.22 -27.48
N GLU A 20 2.11 25.53 -27.26
CA GLU A 20 1.11 26.40 -26.62
C GLU A 20 -0.22 26.48 -27.38
N LYS A 21 -0.24 26.12 -28.68
CA LYS A 21 -1.44 26.14 -29.52
C LYS A 21 -2.16 24.79 -29.59
N PHE A 22 -1.64 23.76 -28.91
CA PHE A 22 -2.22 22.41 -28.93
C PHE A 22 -2.63 22.01 -27.52
N SER A 23 -3.80 21.40 -27.40
CA SER A 23 -4.21 20.81 -26.12
C SER A 23 -3.24 19.71 -25.70
N ASP A 24 -2.77 19.79 -24.46
CA ASP A 24 -2.01 18.75 -23.76
C ASP A 24 -2.92 17.79 -22.98
N SER A 25 -4.23 18.05 -22.98
CA SER A 25 -5.23 17.18 -22.36
C SER A 25 -5.11 15.76 -22.89
N THR A 26 -4.97 14.81 -21.97
CA THR A 26 -5.02 13.37 -22.27
C THR A 26 -6.39 12.84 -21.87
N ILE A 27 -6.98 11.99 -22.73
CA ILE A 27 -8.15 11.23 -22.34
C ILE A 27 -7.69 10.18 -21.34
N ARG A 28 -8.12 10.30 -20.09
CA ARG A 28 -7.90 9.29 -19.06
C ARG A 28 -9.17 8.45 -18.96
N GLU A 29 -9.08 7.19 -19.36
CA GLU A 29 -10.12 6.22 -19.02
C GLU A 29 -10.04 5.93 -17.52
N THR A 30 -10.95 6.54 -16.76
CA THR A 30 -11.11 6.23 -15.34
C THR A 30 -12.08 5.07 -15.23
N GLY A 31 -11.58 3.88 -14.89
CA GLY A 31 -12.46 2.77 -14.50
C GLY A 31 -13.25 3.15 -13.26
N THR A 32 -14.58 3.03 -13.32
CA THR A 32 -15.45 3.19 -12.15
C THR A 32 -15.52 1.86 -11.42
N LEU A 33 -15.07 1.82 -10.18
CA LEU A 33 -15.22 0.65 -9.32
C LEU A 33 -16.54 0.74 -8.57
N ASP A 34 -17.52 -0.08 -8.96
CA ASP A 34 -18.79 -0.13 -8.25
C ASP A 34 -18.59 -0.71 -6.84
N ARG A 35 -19.24 -0.07 -5.87
CA ARG A 35 -19.13 -0.43 -4.45
C ARG A 35 -19.61 -1.86 -4.20
N VAL A 36 -20.70 -2.27 -4.83
CA VAL A 36 -21.26 -3.61 -4.65
C VAL A 36 -20.29 -4.67 -5.14
N VAL A 37 -19.68 -4.42 -6.31
CA VAL A 37 -18.65 -5.31 -6.88
C VAL A 37 -17.43 -5.40 -5.95
N LEU A 38 -16.96 -4.27 -5.42
CA LEU A 38 -15.84 -4.25 -4.48
C LEU A 38 -16.16 -5.00 -3.18
N GLU A 39 -17.32 -4.75 -2.57
CA GLU A 39 -17.73 -5.42 -1.33
C GLU A 39 -17.85 -6.93 -1.53
N HIS A 40 -18.42 -7.37 -2.65
CA HIS A 40 -18.47 -8.79 -3.02
C HIS A 40 -17.07 -9.38 -3.21
N PHE A 41 -16.18 -8.67 -3.91
CA PHE A 41 -14.81 -9.10 -4.11
C PHE A 41 -14.06 -9.25 -2.78
N LEU A 42 -14.13 -8.25 -1.89
CA LEU A 42 -13.50 -8.30 -0.57
C LEU A 42 -14.05 -9.45 0.28
N SER A 43 -15.35 -9.75 0.18
CA SER A 43 -15.98 -10.85 0.95
C SER A 43 -15.54 -12.24 0.49
N THR A 44 -15.12 -12.39 -0.77
CA THR A 44 -14.79 -13.69 -1.39
C THR A 44 -13.29 -13.98 -1.44
N LEU A 45 -12.44 -13.11 -0.88
CA LEU A 45 -10.98 -13.25 -0.87
C LEU A 45 -10.49 -14.60 -0.34
N ASN A 46 -11.01 -15.02 0.81
CA ASN A 46 -10.60 -16.29 1.45
C ASN A 46 -11.04 -17.50 0.62
N THR A 47 -12.23 -17.46 0.03
CA THR A 47 -12.74 -18.54 -0.84
C THR A 47 -11.91 -18.68 -2.11
N ARG A 48 -11.30 -17.58 -2.57
CA ARG A 48 -10.49 -17.54 -3.79
C ARG A 48 -8.98 -17.71 -3.53
N ASN A 49 -8.56 -17.94 -2.29
CA ASN A 49 -7.16 -17.99 -1.87
C ASN A 49 -6.35 -16.74 -2.29
N GLN A 50 -6.97 -15.56 -2.22
CA GLN A 50 -6.36 -14.27 -2.63
C GLN A 50 -5.85 -13.45 -1.43
N GLU A 51 -5.53 -14.10 -0.31
CA GLU A 51 -5.07 -13.43 0.92
C GLU A 51 -3.76 -12.67 0.69
N LEU A 52 -2.78 -13.29 0.02
CA LEU A 52 -1.50 -12.65 -0.32
C LEU A 52 -1.68 -11.45 -1.26
N GLN A 53 -2.60 -11.55 -2.22
CA GLN A 53 -2.90 -10.43 -3.12
C GLN A 53 -3.51 -9.25 -2.36
N PHE A 54 -4.35 -9.54 -1.35
CA PHE A 54 -4.90 -8.51 -0.48
C PHE A 54 -3.83 -7.90 0.44
N GLU A 55 -2.89 -8.69 0.94
CA GLU A 55 -1.74 -8.21 1.73
C GLU A 55 -0.88 -7.24 0.92
N ASP A 56 -0.52 -7.59 -0.32
CA ASP A 56 0.22 -6.71 -1.24
C ASP A 56 -0.56 -5.42 -1.53
N PHE A 57 -1.86 -5.54 -1.79
CA PHE A 57 -2.73 -4.39 -2.02
C PHE A 57 -2.81 -3.47 -0.80
N ALA A 58 -3.02 -4.04 0.39
CA ALA A 58 -3.05 -3.30 1.64
C ALA A 58 -1.71 -2.61 1.92
N LYS A 59 -0.59 -3.28 1.64
CA LYS A 59 0.75 -2.70 1.74
C LYS A 59 0.92 -1.50 0.84
N LYS A 60 0.53 -1.58 -0.44
CA LYS A 60 0.62 -0.46 -1.39
C LYS A 60 -0.24 0.74 -0.97
N ILE A 61 -1.40 0.50 -0.37
CA ILE A 61 -2.22 1.56 0.23
C ILE A 61 -1.50 2.19 1.43
N CYS A 62 -0.93 1.37 2.32
CA CYS A 62 -0.19 1.86 3.48
C CYS A 62 1.07 2.64 3.08
N GLU A 63 1.78 2.21 2.04
CA GLU A 63 2.93 2.92 1.47
C GLU A 63 2.55 4.35 1.04
N LYS A 64 1.35 4.51 0.47
CA LYS A 64 0.87 5.80 -0.03
C LYS A 64 0.25 6.68 1.05
N ILE A 65 -0.53 6.09 1.97
CA ILE A 65 -1.31 6.86 2.95
C ILE A 65 -0.56 7.05 4.26
N ILE A 66 0.15 6.03 4.73
CA ILE A 66 0.70 5.98 6.09
C ILE A 66 2.19 6.32 6.08
N CYS A 67 3.00 5.55 5.37
CA CYS A 67 4.44 5.78 5.32
C CYS A 67 5.10 5.05 4.13
N PRO A 68 5.97 5.72 3.36
CA PRO A 68 6.58 5.14 2.16
C PRO A 68 7.72 4.14 2.44
N ASN A 69 8.20 4.02 3.68
CA ASN A 69 9.33 3.16 4.06
C ASN A 69 8.93 1.79 4.59
N LEU A 70 7.99 1.10 3.94
CA LEU A 70 7.64 -0.27 4.29
C LEU A 70 8.61 -1.27 3.65
N LEU A 71 9.17 -2.17 4.46
CA LEU A 71 9.97 -3.28 3.96
C LEU A 71 9.10 -4.26 3.20
N GLU A 72 9.56 -4.67 2.01
CA GLU A 72 8.94 -5.80 1.32
C GLU A 72 9.24 -7.10 2.07
N GLN A 73 8.27 -8.00 2.12
CA GLN A 73 8.50 -9.32 2.69
C GLN A 73 9.29 -10.16 1.67
N THR A 74 10.60 -10.25 1.86
CA THR A 74 11.52 -11.00 0.97
C THR A 74 11.79 -12.44 1.43
N GLY A 75 11.01 -12.97 2.38
CA GLY A 75 11.19 -14.30 2.97
C GLY A 75 10.15 -15.33 2.52
N PRO A 76 10.39 -16.65 2.69
CA PRO A 76 9.41 -17.69 2.43
C PRO A 76 8.16 -17.48 3.30
N VAL A 77 6.99 -17.37 2.66
CA VAL A 77 5.67 -17.14 3.30
C VAL A 77 5.37 -18.16 4.43
N ALA A 78 6.01 -19.33 4.39
CA ALA A 78 5.77 -20.44 5.33
C ALA A 78 6.87 -20.68 6.38
N GLY A 79 7.93 -19.86 6.46
CA GLY A 79 9.07 -20.21 7.34
C GLY A 79 10.05 -19.09 7.70
N GLY A 80 9.67 -17.83 7.57
CA GLY A 80 10.50 -16.69 7.99
C GLY A 80 10.09 -16.16 9.37
N ASP A 81 11.09 -15.78 10.18
CA ASP A 81 11.01 -15.05 11.47
C ASP A 81 10.35 -13.64 11.36
N GLY A 82 9.47 -13.44 10.39
CA GLY A 82 8.80 -12.18 10.13
C GLY A 82 7.98 -11.75 11.32
N LYS A 83 7.11 -12.62 11.86
CA LYS A 83 6.08 -12.37 12.91
C LYS A 83 5.17 -11.14 12.68
N THR A 84 5.50 -10.30 11.70
CA THR A 84 4.83 -9.13 11.13
C THR A 84 4.72 -9.34 9.62
N ASP A 85 3.65 -8.85 8.99
CA ASP A 85 3.50 -8.91 7.53
C ASP A 85 4.37 -7.86 6.83
N THR A 86 4.51 -6.68 7.43
CA THR A 86 5.53 -5.69 7.04
C THR A 86 5.89 -4.78 8.21
N GLN A 87 7.04 -4.12 8.11
CA GLN A 87 7.56 -3.20 9.11
C GLN A 87 8.27 -2.02 8.43
N THR A 88 8.33 -0.87 9.09
CA THR A 88 9.12 0.26 8.59
C THR A 88 10.60 0.06 8.84
N PHE A 89 11.44 0.59 7.94
CA PHE A 89 12.88 0.73 8.18
C PHE A 89 13.25 2.18 8.54
N PRO A 90 14.19 2.41 9.46
CA PRO A 90 14.63 3.77 9.79
C PRO A 90 15.29 4.42 8.57
N VAL A 91 14.97 5.69 8.33
CA VAL A 91 15.57 6.48 7.25
C VAL A 91 16.39 7.65 7.78
N SER A 92 17.30 8.17 6.95
CA SER A 92 18.03 9.38 7.30
C SER A 92 17.08 10.58 7.43
N GLU A 93 17.48 11.56 8.26
CA GLU A 93 16.72 12.79 8.46
C GLU A 93 16.52 13.58 7.15
N GLN A 94 17.49 13.50 6.24
CA GLN A 94 17.43 14.12 4.91
C GLN A 94 16.40 13.42 4.01
N ASN A 95 16.35 12.08 4.01
CA ASN A 95 15.40 11.32 3.19
C ASN A 95 13.97 11.53 3.65
N LYS A 96 13.76 11.71 4.95
CA LYS A 96 12.45 12.05 5.52
C LYS A 96 11.87 13.34 4.89
N LEU A 97 12.71 14.36 4.63
CA LEU A 97 12.25 15.63 4.04
C LEU A 97 11.72 15.49 2.61
N LEU A 98 12.06 14.39 1.91
CA LEU A 98 11.62 14.12 0.54
C LEU A 98 10.23 13.47 0.49
N TRP A 99 9.66 13.08 1.63
CA TRP A 99 8.34 12.45 1.69
C TRP A 99 7.27 13.50 1.94
N PHE A 100 6.57 13.86 0.88
CA PHE A 100 5.46 14.82 0.90
C PHE A 100 4.14 14.22 1.40
N GLU A 101 4.03 12.89 1.45
CA GLU A 101 2.84 12.15 1.85
C GLU A 101 3.19 11.17 3.00
N GLY A 102 2.31 11.04 4.00
CA GLY A 102 2.44 10.11 5.11
C GLY A 102 2.20 10.73 6.50
N VAL A 103 1.92 9.88 7.49
CA VAL A 103 1.64 10.24 8.89
C VAL A 103 2.92 10.21 9.75
N ASN A 104 4.03 9.71 9.21
CA ASN A 104 5.25 9.46 9.97
C ASN A 104 6.25 10.64 9.95
N GLU A 105 6.03 11.61 10.84
CA GLU A 105 6.98 12.70 11.07
C GLU A 105 8.25 12.28 11.81
N ALA A 106 8.34 11.07 12.37
CA ALA A 106 9.49 10.61 13.15
C ALA A 106 10.14 9.35 12.55
N SER A 107 10.06 9.20 11.23
CA SER A 107 10.51 8.00 10.49
C SER A 107 12.01 7.67 10.61
N ASN A 108 12.81 8.60 11.15
CA ASN A 108 14.22 8.39 11.46
C ASN A 108 14.46 7.75 12.84
N LYS A 109 13.48 7.82 13.75
CA LYS A 109 13.60 7.34 15.15
C LYS A 109 12.64 6.20 15.47
N GLU A 110 11.47 6.20 14.84
CA GLU A 110 10.41 5.25 15.13
C GLU A 110 10.43 4.04 14.19
N ARG A 111 10.08 2.88 14.74
CA ARG A 111 9.75 1.68 13.96
C ARG A 111 8.29 1.34 14.16
N TRP A 112 7.57 1.16 13.06
CA TRP A 112 6.18 0.72 13.06
C TRP A 112 6.08 -0.69 12.46
N ALA A 113 5.11 -1.45 12.95
CA ALA A 113 4.78 -2.77 12.44
C ALA A 113 3.36 -2.78 11.87
N PHE A 114 3.13 -3.67 10.91
CA PHE A 114 1.86 -3.82 10.21
C PHE A 114 1.44 -5.28 10.23
N ALA A 115 0.16 -5.48 10.50
CA ALA A 115 -0.51 -6.77 10.46
C ALA A 115 -1.75 -6.67 9.56
N VAL A 116 -1.91 -7.60 8.63
CA VAL A 116 -3.02 -7.68 7.69
C VAL A 116 -3.83 -8.95 7.99
N SER A 117 -5.16 -8.82 8.03
CA SER A 117 -6.05 -9.94 8.28
C SER A 117 -7.26 -9.93 7.36
N THR A 118 -7.47 -11.05 6.68
CA THR A 118 -8.69 -11.33 5.91
C THR A 118 -9.72 -12.14 6.72
N ARG A 119 -9.41 -12.49 7.98
CA ARG A 119 -10.26 -13.35 8.81
C ARG A 119 -11.52 -12.62 9.25
N LYS A 120 -12.65 -13.35 9.37
CA LYS A 120 -13.91 -12.80 9.90
C LYS A 120 -13.77 -12.34 11.35
N ASP A 121 -13.01 -13.09 12.16
CA ASP A 121 -12.66 -12.78 13.54
C ASP A 121 -11.41 -11.87 13.62
N TRP A 122 -11.34 -10.85 12.74
CA TRP A 122 -10.18 -9.97 12.60
C TRP A 122 -9.71 -9.38 13.93
N LYS A 123 -10.61 -9.01 14.85
CA LYS A 123 -10.25 -8.46 16.17
C LYS A 123 -9.33 -9.37 16.96
N LYS A 124 -9.67 -10.67 17.02
CA LYS A 124 -8.90 -11.67 17.76
C LYS A 124 -7.54 -11.86 17.10
N LYS A 125 -7.51 -11.97 15.77
CA LYS A 125 -6.26 -12.05 15.00
C LYS A 125 -5.36 -10.83 15.22
N CYS A 126 -5.92 -9.63 15.21
CA CYS A 126 -5.18 -8.40 15.47
C CYS A 126 -4.56 -8.39 16.87
N HIS A 127 -5.30 -8.81 17.90
CA HIS A 127 -4.75 -8.96 19.25
C HIS A 127 -3.62 -9.99 19.31
N GLU A 128 -3.80 -11.16 18.70
CA GLU A 128 -2.77 -12.20 18.63
C GLU A 128 -1.51 -11.69 17.91
N ASP A 129 -1.68 -10.94 16.83
CA ASP A 129 -0.57 -10.37 16.07
C ASP A 129 0.14 -9.28 16.86
N VAL A 130 -0.59 -8.37 17.52
CA VAL A 130 0.02 -7.36 18.40
C VAL A 130 0.86 -8.01 19.50
N LEU A 131 0.38 -9.10 20.11
CA LEU A 131 1.15 -9.85 21.10
C LEU A 131 2.42 -10.45 20.50
N LYS A 132 2.32 -11.14 19.35
CA LYS A 132 3.49 -11.73 18.65
C LYS A 132 4.51 -10.67 18.26
N ILE A 133 4.05 -9.51 17.80
CA ILE A 133 4.88 -8.37 17.42
C ILE A 133 5.60 -7.81 18.64
N LYS A 134 4.89 -7.65 19.76
CA LYS A 134 5.46 -7.18 21.02
C LYS A 134 6.52 -8.16 21.55
N GLU A 135 6.27 -9.47 21.45
CA GLU A 135 7.22 -10.52 21.83
C GLU A 135 8.51 -10.51 21.01
N THR A 136 8.55 -9.86 19.84
CA THR A 136 9.79 -9.75 19.05
C THR A 136 10.80 -8.77 19.65
N ASP A 137 10.35 -7.88 20.55
CA ASP A 137 11.15 -6.84 21.20
C ASP A 137 12.02 -6.00 20.23
N ARG A 138 11.49 -5.74 19.03
CA ARG A 138 12.18 -4.97 17.97
C ARG A 138 12.03 -3.44 18.14
N GLY A 139 11.50 -2.98 19.27
CA GLY A 139 11.33 -1.55 19.58
C GLY A 139 10.25 -0.84 18.77
N TYR A 140 9.15 -1.52 18.42
CA TYR A 140 8.05 -0.89 17.68
C TYR A 140 7.28 0.11 18.53
N THR A 141 7.08 1.32 18.02
CA THR A 141 6.32 2.39 18.72
C THR A 141 4.84 2.37 18.37
N LYS A 142 4.48 1.89 17.17
CA LYS A 142 3.10 1.77 16.70
C LYS A 142 2.90 0.48 15.91
N ILE A 143 1.70 -0.07 16.00
CA ILE A 143 1.28 -1.25 15.26
C ILE A 143 -0.02 -0.91 14.52
N PHE A 144 -0.04 -1.14 13.22
CA PHE A 144 -1.21 -0.94 12.38
C PHE A 144 -1.85 -2.28 12.03
N CYS A 145 -3.15 -2.38 12.26
CA CYS A 145 -3.93 -3.54 11.85
C CYS A 145 -4.85 -3.19 10.68
N VAL A 146 -4.72 -3.92 9.57
CA VAL A 146 -5.48 -3.71 8.34
C VAL A 146 -6.37 -4.92 8.08
N THR A 147 -7.62 -4.70 7.70
CA THR A 147 -8.56 -5.79 7.39
C THR A 147 -9.49 -5.45 6.24
N ASN A 148 -9.94 -6.48 5.52
CA ASN A 148 -11.01 -6.39 4.52
C ASN A 148 -12.42 -6.37 5.14
N GLN A 149 -12.55 -6.65 6.44
CA GLN A 149 -13.84 -6.73 7.12
C GLN A 149 -14.39 -5.34 7.43
N SER A 150 -15.71 -5.19 7.34
CA SER A 150 -16.38 -3.94 7.73
C SER A 150 -16.30 -3.74 9.23
N ALA A 151 -15.61 -2.68 9.65
CA ALA A 151 -15.44 -2.31 11.05
C ALA A 151 -16.13 -0.96 11.33
N LYS A 152 -17.24 -0.99 12.08
CA LYS A 152 -17.92 0.23 12.53
C LYS A 152 -16.98 1.09 13.38
N SER A 153 -17.13 2.41 13.35
CA SER A 153 -16.27 3.36 14.08
C SER A 153 -16.09 3.03 15.57
N ASN A 154 -17.19 2.71 16.26
CA ASN A 154 -17.15 2.39 17.70
C ASN A 154 -16.32 1.13 17.96
N ILE A 155 -16.54 0.11 17.11
CA ILE A 155 -15.83 -1.17 17.14
C ILE A 155 -14.32 -1.01 16.87
N ARG A 156 -13.92 -0.02 16.06
CA ARG A 156 -12.51 0.28 15.76
C ARG A 156 -11.77 0.97 16.91
N SER A 157 -12.49 1.67 17.78
CA SER A 157 -11.90 2.46 18.87
C SER A 157 -11.69 1.63 20.14
N GLU A 158 -12.39 0.50 20.25
CA GLU A 158 -12.30 -0.45 21.37
C GLU A 158 -11.13 -1.44 21.26
N VAL A 159 -10.45 -1.47 20.11
CA VAL A 159 -9.34 -2.38 19.79
C VAL A 159 -8.03 -1.61 19.90
#